data_AF-A0A6N2RVU6-F1
#
_entry.id   AF-A0A6N2RVU6-F1
#
_cell.length_a   1.000
_cell.length_b   1.000
_cell.length_c   1.000
_cell.angle_alpha   90.00
_cell.angle_beta   90.00
_cell.angle_gamma   90.00
#
_symmetry.space_group_name_H-M   'P 1'
#
loop_
_entity.id
_entity.type
_entity.pdbx_description
1 polymer ?
#
loop_
_entity_poly.entity_id
_entity_poly.type
_entity_poly.pdbx_seq_one_letter_code
_entity_poly.pdbx_strand_id
1 'polypeptide(L)'
;MDQISQRIMDLKDEIVKTRRYFHSHPETGWFTFFTTAVIANKMAKMGFNVKLGKEVVDPDARQGLGSKEDCQKYLKRAKTLLNEEQAKYLDKMEDGLTGLVAEIDTKKPGKLVAFRFDIDGVDVTECKEGTHRPFKDGFRADIDGITHACGHDGHITIGLFTAKLISENLDKFKGKFRFIFQTAEEGTRGAVAMEKAGVVKGVDYLLGGHIGFQATTMKGIICKTDKLLATTKFDVTLTGKSAHAAGAPQEGNNALLAAAQMALNMHGITRNAKGVTRINVGVLKAGEGRNVIAPNAYLACETRGETTELNEFMKNECDKIIKGVSEIYGVKYEVKVTGGTSGGDSDYEVAQIYENAAKQSPFIDNDKIENELSFGACEDFAHFMHAVQNQGGKSSYLMIGTTLKSGHHSSKFDFDEDSLLAGIDVFVRSAYAINKDENK
;
A
#
# COMPACT_ATOMS: atom_id res chain seq x y z
N MET A 1 25.76 18.24 -1.35
CA MET A 1 24.95 17.10 -0.86
C MET A 1 25.50 16.56 0.45
N ASP A 2 26.81 16.59 0.69
CA ASP A 2 27.41 16.09 1.95
C ASP A 2 26.89 16.80 3.22
N GLN A 3 26.53 18.09 3.12
CA GLN A 3 25.84 18.82 4.19
C GLN A 3 24.45 18.23 4.52
N ILE A 4 23.77 17.60 3.56
CA ILE A 4 22.46 16.96 3.77
C ILE A 4 22.62 15.69 4.61
N SER A 5 23.64 14.88 4.34
CA SER A 5 23.87 13.66 5.13
C SER A 5 24.25 14.01 6.59
N GLN A 6 25.04 15.06 6.80
CA GLN A 6 25.29 15.56 8.17
C GLN A 6 23.99 16.07 8.82
N ARG A 7 23.17 16.83 8.08
CA ARG A 7 21.87 17.29 8.58
C ARG A 7 20.93 16.14 8.94
N ILE A 8 20.95 15.04 8.20
CA ILE A 8 20.19 13.81 8.52
C ILE A 8 20.68 13.21 9.85
N MET A 9 21.99 13.15 10.06
CA MET A 9 22.56 12.70 11.34
C MET A 9 22.14 13.60 12.51
N ASP A 10 22.15 14.92 12.31
CA ASP A 10 21.72 15.88 13.33
C ASP A 10 20.22 15.72 13.67
N LEU A 11 19.43 15.16 12.76
CA LEU A 11 17.99 14.89 12.92
C LEU A 11 17.69 13.47 13.40
N LYS A 12 18.70 12.61 13.63
CA LYS A 12 18.52 11.18 13.92
C LYS A 12 17.54 10.90 15.06
N ASP A 13 17.67 11.61 16.17
CA ASP A 13 16.78 11.44 17.33
C ASP A 13 15.33 11.84 17.01
N GLU A 14 15.14 12.89 16.20
CA GLU A 14 13.82 13.34 15.76
C GLU A 14 13.18 12.34 14.78
N ILE A 15 13.99 11.76 13.89
CA ILE A 15 13.60 10.71 12.95
C ILE A 15 13.11 9.47 13.71
N VAL A 16 13.92 8.96 14.64
CA VAL A 16 13.58 7.81 15.48
C VAL A 16 12.32 8.08 16.30
N LYS A 17 12.23 9.24 16.95
CA LYS A 17 11.05 9.62 17.73
C LYS A 17 9.79 9.71 16.86
N THR A 18 9.92 10.19 15.62
CA THR A 18 8.79 10.28 14.68
C THR A 18 8.31 8.91 14.26
N ARG A 19 9.22 7.99 13.91
CA ARG A 19 8.85 6.59 13.59
C ARG A 19 8.12 5.96 14.76
N ARG A 20 8.70 6.01 15.96
CA ARG A 20 8.11 5.42 17.17
C ARG A 20 6.74 6.02 17.48
N TYR A 21 6.54 7.32 17.25
CA TYR A 21 5.24 7.96 17.43
C TYR A 21 4.16 7.38 16.50
N PHE A 22 4.45 7.15 15.22
CA PHE A 22 3.51 6.48 14.32
C PHE A 22 3.37 5.00 14.65
N HIS A 23 4.46 4.31 15.00
CA HIS A 23 4.44 2.91 15.42
C HIS A 23 3.49 2.65 16.58
N SER A 24 3.49 3.53 17.59
CA SER A 24 2.61 3.41 18.77
C SER A 24 1.14 3.65 18.47
N HIS A 25 0.78 4.27 17.33
CA HIS A 25 -0.59 4.65 17.01
C HIS A 25 -1.01 4.15 15.62
N PRO A 26 -0.92 2.84 15.35
CA PRO A 26 -1.24 2.31 14.03
C PRO A 26 -2.73 2.45 13.72
N GLU A 27 -3.06 2.53 12.44
CA GLU A 27 -4.43 2.59 11.92
C GLU A 27 -4.55 1.72 10.68
N THR A 28 -5.67 1.02 10.52
CA THR A 28 -5.91 0.17 9.35
C THR A 28 -6.29 1.00 8.11
N GLY A 29 -6.12 0.42 6.92
CA GLY A 29 -6.45 1.06 5.65
C GLY A 29 -7.86 1.66 5.61
N TRP A 30 -8.01 2.80 4.93
CA TRP A 30 -9.20 3.68 4.90
C TRP A 30 -9.54 4.40 6.21
N PHE A 31 -9.01 3.94 7.34
CA PHE A 31 -9.29 4.52 8.65
C PHE A 31 -8.04 5.15 9.28
N THR A 32 -7.10 5.59 8.46
CA THR A 32 -5.85 6.28 8.84
C THR A 32 -6.07 7.76 9.21
N PHE A 33 -7.11 8.06 10.01
CA PHE A 33 -7.53 9.42 10.35
C PHE A 33 -6.48 10.19 11.15
N PHE A 34 -5.99 9.61 12.24
CA PHE A 34 -4.96 10.20 13.08
C PHE A 34 -3.68 10.41 12.27
N THR A 35 -3.21 9.37 11.59
CA THR A 35 -1.96 9.40 10.83
C THR A 35 -2.02 10.46 9.73
N THR A 36 -3.10 10.48 8.95
CA THR A 36 -3.31 11.49 7.89
C THR A 36 -3.33 12.91 8.48
N ALA A 37 -4.02 13.14 9.59
CA ALA A 37 -4.13 14.47 10.20
C ALA A 37 -2.78 14.96 10.77
N VAL A 38 -2.00 14.07 11.39
CA VAL A 38 -0.65 14.38 11.88
C VAL A 38 0.27 14.75 10.72
N ILE A 39 0.27 13.95 9.65
CA ILE A 39 1.12 14.21 8.47
C ILE A 39 0.69 15.51 7.79
N ALA A 40 -0.62 15.73 7.56
CA ALA A 40 -1.15 16.96 7.00
C ALA A 40 -0.68 18.20 7.79
N ASN A 41 -0.75 18.16 9.13
CA ASN A 41 -0.27 19.24 9.96
C ASN A 41 1.23 19.49 9.81
N LYS A 42 2.05 18.42 9.82
CA LYS A 42 3.50 18.53 9.63
C LYS A 42 3.85 19.11 8.25
N MET A 43 3.23 18.60 7.18
CA MET A 43 3.45 19.06 5.80
C MET A 43 3.07 20.54 5.64
N ALA A 44 1.91 20.96 6.16
CA ALA A 44 1.49 22.36 6.12
C ALA A 44 2.46 23.29 6.86
N LYS A 45 2.99 22.88 8.03
CA LYS A 45 4.01 23.65 8.77
C LYS A 45 5.34 23.77 8.01
N MET A 46 5.63 22.84 7.12
CA MET A 46 6.78 22.88 6.21
C MET A 46 6.48 23.67 4.91
N GLY A 47 5.33 24.35 4.82
CA GLY A 47 5.00 25.19 3.66
C GLY A 47 4.46 24.44 2.44
N PHE A 48 4.10 23.16 2.59
CA PHE A 48 3.45 22.41 1.53
C PHE A 48 1.96 22.76 1.42
N ASN A 49 1.46 22.80 0.19
CA ASN A 49 0.03 22.83 -0.08
C ASN A 49 -0.55 21.42 0.10
N VAL A 50 -1.39 21.23 1.11
CA VAL A 50 -1.95 19.91 1.47
C VAL A 50 -3.35 19.73 0.87
N LYS A 51 -3.57 18.61 0.20
CA LYS A 51 -4.84 18.14 -0.35
C LYS A 51 -5.30 16.88 0.36
N LEU A 52 -6.60 16.79 0.63
CA LEU A 52 -7.23 15.76 1.45
C LEU A 52 -8.59 15.34 0.88
N GLY A 53 -9.13 14.23 1.37
CA GLY A 53 -10.50 13.83 1.07
C GLY A 53 -10.71 13.53 -0.41
N LYS A 54 -11.80 14.07 -0.95
CA LYS A 54 -12.19 13.90 -2.36
C LYS A 54 -11.17 14.44 -3.37
N GLU A 55 -10.25 15.32 -2.95
CA GLU A 55 -9.19 15.83 -3.82
C GLU A 55 -8.09 14.80 -4.09
N VAL A 56 -8.00 13.76 -3.24
CA VAL A 56 -6.92 12.77 -3.31
C VAL A 56 -7.43 11.33 -3.30
N VAL A 57 -8.71 11.10 -2.99
CA VAL A 57 -9.37 9.78 -3.04
C VAL A 57 -10.70 9.91 -3.77
N ASP A 58 -10.91 9.15 -4.84
CA ASP A 58 -12.21 9.02 -5.49
C ASP A 58 -13.13 8.13 -4.63
N PRO A 59 -14.26 8.65 -4.10
CA PRO A 59 -15.10 7.90 -3.18
C PRO A 59 -15.71 6.62 -3.76
N ASP A 60 -15.97 6.60 -5.07
CA ASP A 60 -16.66 5.53 -5.79
C ASP A 60 -15.69 4.43 -6.25
N ALA A 61 -14.39 4.70 -6.28
CA ALA A 61 -13.36 3.71 -6.59
C ALA A 61 -12.73 3.05 -5.35
N ARG A 62 -13.17 3.39 -4.14
CA ARG A 62 -12.69 2.72 -2.93
C ARG A 62 -13.15 1.28 -2.89
N GLN A 63 -12.19 0.38 -2.81
CA GLN A 63 -12.41 -1.06 -2.68
C GLN A 63 -12.20 -1.50 -1.24
N GLY A 64 -12.90 -2.54 -0.79
CA GLY A 64 -12.71 -3.12 0.54
C GLY A 64 -12.88 -2.13 1.69
N LEU A 65 -13.77 -1.14 1.54
CA LEU A 65 -14.14 -0.23 2.62
C LEU A 65 -14.79 -1.03 3.76
N GLY A 66 -14.31 -0.80 4.99
CA GLY A 66 -14.86 -1.44 6.19
C GLY A 66 -16.28 -0.97 6.53
N SER A 67 -16.78 -1.32 7.71
CA SER A 67 -18.12 -0.92 8.12
C SER A 67 -18.20 0.55 8.54
N LYS A 68 -19.40 1.13 8.50
CA LYS A 68 -19.65 2.48 9.05
C LYS A 68 -19.35 2.54 10.55
N GLU A 69 -19.58 1.44 11.27
CA GLU A 69 -19.28 1.34 12.69
C GLU A 69 -17.78 1.39 12.95
N ASP A 70 -16.98 0.66 12.15
CA ASP A 70 -15.52 0.73 12.19
C ASP A 70 -15.03 2.15 11.90
N CYS A 71 -15.57 2.79 10.85
CA CYS A 71 -15.23 4.16 10.51
C CYS A 71 -15.44 5.11 11.70
N GLN A 72 -16.59 5.02 12.38
CA GLN A 72 -16.88 5.85 13.55
C GLN A 72 -15.99 5.52 14.75
N LYS A 73 -15.70 4.24 14.97
CA LYS A 73 -14.79 3.77 16.02
C LYS A 73 -13.40 4.37 15.85
N TYR A 74 -12.80 4.26 14.66
CA TYR A 74 -11.45 4.77 14.40
C TYR A 74 -11.42 6.29 14.38
N LEU A 75 -12.44 6.96 13.83
CA LEU A 75 -12.56 8.41 13.89
C LEU A 75 -12.63 8.92 15.34
N LYS A 76 -13.38 8.23 16.21
CA LYS A 76 -13.45 8.57 17.65
C LYS A 76 -12.09 8.40 18.33
N ARG A 77 -11.36 7.32 18.03
CA ARG A 77 -9.99 7.12 18.53
C ARG A 77 -9.05 8.24 18.07
N ALA A 78 -9.09 8.59 16.78
CA ALA A 78 -8.27 9.69 16.26
C ALA A 78 -8.53 11.00 17.01
N LYS A 79 -9.80 11.34 17.28
CA LYS A 79 -10.16 12.54 18.06
C LYS A 79 -9.59 12.55 19.48
N THR A 80 -9.34 11.39 20.11
CA THR A 80 -8.71 11.33 21.44
C THR A 80 -7.19 11.50 21.41
N LEU A 81 -6.56 11.27 20.26
CA LEU A 81 -5.10 11.32 20.09
C LEU A 81 -4.60 12.65 19.51
N LEU A 82 -5.46 13.36 18.77
CA LEU A 82 -5.10 14.59 18.07
C LEU A 82 -5.26 15.82 18.97
N ASN A 83 -4.33 16.77 18.84
CA ASN A 83 -4.53 18.13 19.36
C ASN A 83 -5.42 18.97 18.43
N GLU A 84 -5.81 20.17 18.87
CA GLU A 84 -6.71 21.05 18.12
C GLU A 84 -6.19 21.42 16.71
N GLU A 85 -4.88 21.70 16.57
CA GLU A 85 -4.29 22.04 15.28
C GLU A 85 -4.34 20.90 14.26
N GLN A 86 -4.29 19.66 14.73
CA GLN A 86 -4.35 18.47 13.89
C GLN A 86 -5.81 18.04 13.64
N ALA A 87 -6.67 18.14 14.66
CA ALA A 87 -8.06 17.71 14.58
C ALA A 87 -8.86 18.45 13.48
N LYS A 88 -8.47 19.69 13.14
CA LYS A 88 -9.10 20.47 12.06
C LYS A 88 -9.08 19.78 10.68
N TYR A 89 -8.18 18.82 10.45
CA TYR A 89 -8.10 18.11 9.17
C TYR A 89 -9.14 16.98 9.04
N LEU A 90 -9.71 16.49 10.16
CA LEU A 90 -10.63 15.36 10.15
C LEU A 90 -11.90 15.62 9.33
N ASP A 91 -12.38 16.86 9.29
CA ASP A 91 -13.59 17.25 8.56
C ASP A 91 -13.46 17.06 7.05
N LYS A 92 -12.24 16.93 6.53
CA LYS A 92 -11.98 16.66 5.11
C LYS A 92 -11.97 15.17 4.77
N MET A 93 -11.91 14.29 5.76
CA MET A 93 -11.70 12.84 5.58
C MET A 93 -13.00 12.04 5.75
N GLU A 94 -14.15 12.64 5.47
CA GLU A 94 -15.46 12.01 5.65
C GLU A 94 -15.53 10.58 5.09
N ASP A 95 -16.19 9.67 5.80
CA ASP A 95 -16.42 8.28 5.38
C ASP A 95 -15.15 7.45 5.11
N GLY A 96 -13.99 7.84 5.66
CA GLY A 96 -12.72 7.12 5.44
C GLY A 96 -11.97 7.56 4.19
N LEU A 97 -12.19 8.80 3.73
CA LEU A 97 -11.40 9.44 2.68
C LEU A 97 -10.05 9.94 3.25
N THR A 98 -9.28 9.02 3.83
CA THR A 98 -7.97 9.27 4.43
C THR A 98 -6.84 9.12 3.41
N GLY A 99 -5.61 9.48 3.79
CA GLY A 99 -4.50 9.70 2.87
C GLY A 99 -4.39 11.18 2.47
N LEU A 100 -3.23 11.58 1.97
CA LEU A 100 -2.99 12.97 1.58
C LEU A 100 -2.02 13.10 0.41
N VAL A 101 -2.13 14.23 -0.27
CA VAL A 101 -1.13 14.70 -1.21
C VAL A 101 -0.64 16.07 -0.75
N ALA A 102 0.68 16.24 -0.67
CA ALA A 102 1.28 17.51 -0.31
C ALA A 102 2.24 17.98 -1.42
N GLU A 103 2.08 19.22 -1.86
CA GLU A 103 2.83 19.78 -3.00
C GLU A 103 3.63 21.02 -2.60
N ILE A 104 4.84 21.15 -3.13
CA ILE A 104 5.64 22.38 -3.05
C ILE A 104 6.23 22.71 -4.42
N ASP A 105 6.28 23.99 -4.75
CA ASP A 105 6.72 24.50 -6.04
C ASP A 105 7.91 25.44 -5.83
N THR A 106 9.05 25.09 -6.44
CA THR A 106 10.29 25.87 -6.35
C THR A 106 10.20 27.24 -7.04
N LYS A 107 9.15 27.47 -7.82
CA LYS A 107 8.96 28.65 -8.70
C LYS A 107 9.99 28.75 -9.81
N LYS A 108 10.78 27.71 -10.02
CA LYS A 108 11.73 27.56 -11.14
C LYS A 108 11.20 26.50 -12.09
N PRO A 109 11.25 26.71 -13.42
CA PRO A 109 10.86 25.69 -14.39
C PRO A 109 11.61 24.38 -14.17
N GLY A 110 10.90 23.25 -14.26
CA GLY A 110 11.46 21.93 -14.06
C GLY A 110 10.38 20.84 -13.98
N LYS A 111 10.85 19.61 -13.78
CA LYS A 111 10.03 18.40 -13.70
C LYS A 111 9.13 18.37 -12.45
N LEU A 112 8.02 17.65 -12.52
CA LEU A 112 7.22 17.24 -11.37
C LEU A 112 7.71 15.87 -10.88
N VAL A 113 8.37 15.86 -9.73
CA VAL A 113 8.83 14.64 -9.05
C VAL A 113 7.87 14.29 -7.93
N ALA A 114 7.33 13.08 -7.96
CA ALA A 114 6.45 12.54 -6.94
C ALA A 114 7.14 11.46 -6.11
N PHE A 115 6.86 11.43 -4.81
CA PHE A 115 7.27 10.38 -3.89
C PHE A 115 6.03 9.73 -3.28
N ARG A 116 6.03 8.41 -3.16
CA ARG A 116 4.94 7.67 -2.51
C ARG A 116 5.43 7.01 -1.22
N PHE A 117 4.64 7.16 -0.17
CA PHE A 117 4.79 6.47 1.11
C PHE A 117 3.42 5.96 1.56
N ASP A 118 3.28 4.66 1.82
CA ASP A 118 2.08 4.10 2.45
C ASP A 118 2.05 4.42 3.96
N ILE A 119 0.86 4.37 4.56
CA ILE A 119 0.65 4.86 5.93
C ILE A 119 -0.21 3.98 6.83
N ASP A 120 -0.81 2.90 6.31
CA ASP A 120 -1.63 2.00 7.09
C ASP A 120 -0.80 0.95 7.85
N GLY A 121 -1.38 0.42 8.92
CA GLY A 121 -0.89 -0.75 9.64
C GLY A 121 -1.56 -2.04 9.15
N VAL A 122 -1.03 -3.15 9.63
CA VAL A 122 -1.47 -4.52 9.32
C VAL A 122 -2.37 -5.03 10.44
N ASP A 123 -3.34 -5.88 10.11
CA ASP A 123 -4.22 -6.56 11.05
C ASP A 123 -3.48 -7.66 11.85
N VAL A 124 -2.57 -7.23 12.73
CA VAL A 124 -1.72 -8.08 13.58
C VAL A 124 -1.68 -7.51 14.99
N THR A 125 -1.83 -8.36 16.01
CA THR A 125 -1.57 -7.95 17.39
C THR A 125 -0.09 -8.02 17.70
N GLU A 126 0.51 -6.90 18.07
CA GLU A 126 1.94 -6.82 18.37
C GLU A 126 2.33 -7.56 19.66
N CYS A 127 3.51 -8.19 19.64
CA CYS A 127 4.06 -8.97 20.73
C CYS A 127 4.22 -8.14 22.03
N LYS A 128 3.85 -8.74 23.18
CA LYS A 128 3.96 -8.16 24.52
C LYS A 128 5.09 -8.79 25.37
N GLU A 129 5.98 -9.56 24.74
CA GLU A 129 7.13 -10.15 25.42
C GLU A 129 8.19 -9.08 25.73
N GLY A 130 8.81 -9.13 26.92
CA GLY A 130 9.88 -8.20 27.33
C GLY A 130 11.15 -8.22 26.46
N THR A 131 11.29 -9.20 25.57
CA THR A 131 12.37 -9.33 24.59
C THR A 131 12.05 -8.64 23.26
N HIS A 132 10.80 -8.25 23.02
CA HIS A 132 10.37 -7.49 21.85
C HIS A 132 10.67 -6.00 22.06
N ARG A 133 11.53 -5.41 21.23
CA ARG A 133 12.07 -4.06 21.45
C ARG A 133 10.99 -2.98 21.55
N PRO A 134 9.97 -2.91 20.68
CA PRO A 134 8.86 -1.96 20.84
C PRO A 134 8.15 -2.04 22.20
N PHE A 135 7.95 -3.25 22.73
CA PHE A 135 7.35 -3.43 24.06
C PHE A 135 8.32 -2.99 25.16
N LYS A 136 9.58 -3.45 25.09
CA LYS A 136 10.63 -3.13 26.06
C LYS A 136 10.91 -1.62 26.16
N ASP A 137 10.98 -0.94 25.03
CA ASP A 137 11.37 0.46 24.93
C ASP A 137 10.14 1.40 24.96
N GLY A 138 8.93 0.86 25.16
CA GLY A 138 7.72 1.63 25.42
C GLY A 138 7.09 2.32 24.21
N PHE A 139 7.25 1.76 23.00
CA PHE A 139 6.66 2.30 21.77
C PHE A 139 5.80 1.32 20.97
N ARG A 140 5.49 0.14 21.50
CA ARG A 140 4.50 -0.81 20.96
C ARG A 140 3.17 -0.11 20.61
N ALA A 141 2.47 -0.61 19.60
CA ALA A 141 1.09 -0.24 19.28
C ALA A 141 0.18 -0.13 20.51
N ASP A 142 -0.55 0.98 20.65
CA ASP A 142 -1.48 1.25 21.76
C ASP A 142 -2.81 0.47 21.66
N ILE A 143 -3.03 -0.24 20.56
CA ILE A 143 -4.24 -1.00 20.24
C ILE A 143 -3.87 -2.45 19.87
N ASP A 144 -4.71 -3.40 20.27
CA ASP A 144 -4.56 -4.79 19.83
C ASP A 144 -5.25 -4.99 18.47
N GLY A 145 -4.73 -5.93 17.68
CA GLY A 145 -5.25 -6.26 16.35
C GLY A 145 -4.70 -5.41 15.20
N ILE A 146 -3.95 -4.34 15.47
CA ILE A 146 -3.31 -3.52 14.43
C ILE A 146 -1.90 -3.12 14.86
N THR A 147 -0.91 -3.25 13.98
CA THR A 147 0.46 -2.72 14.17
C THR A 147 1.15 -2.45 12.83
N HIS A 148 2.21 -1.64 12.83
CA HIS A 148 3.05 -1.42 11.63
C HIS A 148 4.02 -2.59 11.40
N ALA A 149 3.47 -3.78 11.15
CA ALA A 149 4.23 -5.01 10.87
C ALA A 149 4.80 -5.10 9.44
N CYS A 150 4.61 -4.06 8.62
CA CYS A 150 5.17 -3.92 7.28
C CYS A 150 6.18 -2.76 7.16
N GLY A 151 6.39 -1.97 8.22
CA GLY A 151 7.36 -0.86 8.22
C GLY A 151 6.84 0.47 7.68
N HIS A 152 5.52 0.62 7.47
CA HIS A 152 4.91 1.85 6.95
C HIS A 152 5.10 3.05 7.91
N ASP A 153 5.28 2.83 9.22
CA ASP A 153 5.75 3.86 10.17
C ASP A 153 7.12 4.44 9.78
N GLY A 154 8.01 3.58 9.27
CA GLY A 154 9.27 3.96 8.67
C GLY A 154 9.09 4.71 7.36
N HIS A 155 8.18 4.27 6.48
CA HIS A 155 7.90 4.94 5.20
C HIS A 155 7.34 6.35 5.41
N ILE A 156 6.37 6.51 6.31
CA ILE A 156 5.86 7.83 6.75
C ILE A 156 7.01 8.73 7.20
N THR A 157 7.90 8.19 8.04
CA THR A 157 9.02 8.93 8.60
C THR A 157 10.00 9.36 7.51
N ILE A 158 10.38 8.45 6.61
CA ILE A 158 11.24 8.78 5.46
C ILE A 158 10.60 9.91 4.66
N GLY A 159 9.31 9.78 4.30
CA GLY A 159 8.62 10.80 3.52
C GLY A 159 8.58 12.18 4.17
N LEU A 160 8.29 12.24 5.48
CA LEU A 160 8.28 13.51 6.23
C LEU A 160 9.65 14.18 6.25
N PHE A 161 10.73 13.43 6.45
CA PHE A 161 12.06 14.00 6.54
C PHE A 161 12.68 14.29 5.16
N THR A 162 12.35 13.53 4.13
CA THR A 162 12.65 13.89 2.73
C THR A 162 11.96 15.22 2.37
N ALA A 163 10.67 15.38 2.71
CA ALA A 163 9.94 16.63 2.52
C ALA A 163 10.56 17.81 3.28
N LYS A 164 10.92 17.60 4.55
CA LYS A 164 11.60 18.59 5.39
C LYS A 164 12.89 19.08 4.76
N LEU A 165 13.77 18.18 4.32
CA LEU A 165 15.06 18.53 3.76
C LEU A 165 14.94 19.21 2.40
N ILE A 166 13.98 18.81 1.56
CA ILE A 166 13.67 19.50 0.31
C ILE A 166 13.16 20.91 0.60
N SER A 167 12.25 21.08 1.55
CA SER A 167 11.72 22.40 1.91
C SER A 167 12.79 23.33 2.51
N GLU A 168 13.68 22.81 3.37
CA GLU A 168 14.78 23.59 3.98
C GLU A 168 15.83 24.01 2.93
N ASN A 169 15.84 23.40 1.74
CA ASN A 169 16.83 23.63 0.69
C ASN A 169 16.17 23.92 -0.68
N LEU A 170 14.96 24.49 -0.67
CA LEU A 170 14.14 24.64 -1.88
C LEU A 170 14.85 25.46 -2.99
N ASP A 171 15.74 26.36 -2.59
CA ASP A 171 16.60 27.15 -3.47
C ASP A 171 17.58 26.31 -4.31
N LYS A 172 17.93 25.10 -3.84
CA LYS A 172 18.83 24.16 -4.55
C LYS A 172 18.10 23.28 -5.56
N PHE A 173 16.77 23.32 -5.60
CA PHE A 173 15.95 22.52 -6.50
C PHE A 173 15.28 23.37 -7.58
N LYS A 174 14.69 22.69 -8.57
CA LYS A 174 13.86 23.24 -9.65
C LYS A 174 12.60 22.40 -9.79
N GLY A 175 11.56 22.92 -10.46
CA GLY A 175 10.33 22.19 -10.69
C GLY A 175 9.43 22.10 -9.45
N LYS A 176 8.71 20.98 -9.34
CA LYS A 176 7.68 20.77 -8.32
C LYS A 176 7.88 19.41 -7.65
N PHE A 177 7.55 19.34 -6.37
CA PHE A 177 7.57 18.09 -5.61
C PHE A 177 6.17 17.76 -5.11
N ARG A 178 5.78 16.49 -5.26
CA ARG A 178 4.53 15.93 -4.76
C ARG A 178 4.84 14.77 -3.82
N PHE A 179 4.27 14.80 -2.63
CA PHE A 179 4.35 13.70 -1.66
C PHE A 179 2.98 13.07 -1.53
N ILE A 180 2.88 11.78 -1.88
CA ILE A 180 1.66 10.99 -1.83
C ILE A 180 1.79 10.09 -0.60
N PHE A 181 1.05 10.41 0.45
CA PHE A 181 0.92 9.53 1.62
C PHE A 181 -0.35 8.70 1.46
N GLN A 182 -0.16 7.47 0.99
CA GLN A 182 -1.22 6.58 0.56
C GLN A 182 -1.78 5.78 1.74
N THR A 183 -3.11 5.66 1.81
CA THR A 183 -3.79 4.73 2.73
C THR A 183 -4.09 3.39 2.03
N ALA A 184 -4.34 2.33 2.81
CA ALA A 184 -4.90 1.07 2.35
C ALA A 184 -4.04 0.29 1.34
N GLU A 185 -2.71 0.33 1.50
CA GLU A 185 -1.77 -0.46 0.69
C GLU A 185 -1.95 -1.97 0.94
N GLU A 186 -2.12 -2.39 2.20
CA GLU A 186 -2.08 -3.82 2.59
C GLU A 186 -3.15 -4.67 1.87
N GLY A 187 -4.26 -4.02 1.54
CA GLY A 187 -5.35 -4.62 0.79
C GLY A 187 -5.18 -4.58 -0.72
N THR A 188 -4.15 -3.92 -1.23
CA THR A 188 -4.00 -3.37 -2.58
C THR A 188 -5.26 -2.59 -2.99
N ARG A 189 -5.60 -1.54 -2.23
CA ARG A 189 -6.90 -0.83 -2.36
C ARG A 189 -6.72 0.67 -2.57
N GLY A 190 -5.69 1.25 -1.96
CA GLY A 190 -5.50 2.71 -1.92
C GLY A 190 -5.21 3.31 -3.28
N ALA A 191 -4.25 2.70 -3.99
CA ALA A 191 -3.67 3.30 -5.19
C ALA A 191 -4.74 3.49 -6.28
N VAL A 192 -5.66 2.55 -6.42
CA VAL A 192 -6.77 2.60 -7.39
C VAL A 192 -7.66 3.83 -7.17
N ALA A 193 -8.09 4.08 -5.94
CA ALA A 193 -8.98 5.21 -5.65
C ALA A 193 -8.24 6.56 -5.74
N MET A 194 -6.96 6.59 -5.36
CA MET A 194 -6.15 7.81 -5.42
C MET A 194 -5.73 8.15 -6.85
N GLU A 195 -5.37 7.15 -7.67
CA GLU A 195 -5.03 7.33 -9.09
C GLU A 195 -6.20 7.98 -9.82
N LYS A 196 -7.41 7.46 -9.60
CA LYS A 196 -8.62 7.98 -10.22
C LYS A 196 -8.96 9.41 -9.79
N ALA A 197 -8.57 9.83 -8.58
CA ALA A 197 -8.63 11.23 -8.14
C ALA A 197 -7.58 12.14 -8.81
N GLY A 198 -6.65 11.56 -9.59
CA GLY A 198 -5.65 12.28 -10.37
C GLY A 198 -4.36 12.57 -9.62
N VAL A 199 -4.05 11.86 -8.52
CA VAL A 199 -2.87 12.15 -7.68
C VAL A 199 -1.54 11.98 -8.42
N VAL A 200 -1.50 11.18 -9.48
CA VAL A 200 -0.31 10.95 -10.33
C VAL A 200 -0.34 11.72 -11.65
N LYS A 201 -1.39 12.52 -11.89
CA LYS A 201 -1.53 13.29 -13.14
C LYS A 201 -0.36 14.26 -13.31
N GLY A 202 0.26 14.19 -14.49
CA GLY A 202 1.35 15.08 -14.90
C GLY A 202 2.68 14.87 -14.19
N VAL A 203 2.83 13.76 -13.44
CA VAL A 203 4.09 13.36 -12.80
C VAL A 203 5.07 12.91 -13.88
N ASP A 204 6.28 13.50 -13.88
CA ASP A 204 7.38 13.10 -14.75
C ASP A 204 8.15 11.90 -14.15
N TYR A 205 8.41 11.94 -12.84
CA TYR A 205 9.12 10.88 -12.11
C TYR A 205 8.37 10.49 -10.85
N LEU A 206 8.04 9.21 -10.69
CA LEU A 206 7.47 8.66 -9.47
C LEU A 206 8.51 7.77 -8.77
N LEU A 207 8.79 8.10 -7.52
CA LEU A 207 9.76 7.43 -6.68
C LEU A 207 9.03 6.75 -5.51
N GLY A 208 9.19 5.44 -5.39
CA GLY A 208 8.70 4.67 -4.26
C GLY A 208 9.76 3.70 -3.76
N GLY A 209 9.50 3.12 -2.60
CA GLY A 209 10.33 2.03 -2.11
C GLY A 209 9.88 1.52 -0.76
N HIS A 210 10.48 0.41 -0.34
CA HIS A 210 10.13 -0.33 0.86
C HIS A 210 11.33 -0.52 1.79
N ILE A 211 11.11 -0.52 3.10
CA ILE A 211 12.13 -0.94 4.07
C ILE A 211 12.12 -2.46 4.20
N GLY A 212 13.26 -3.10 3.98
CA GLY A 212 13.44 -4.54 4.22
C GLY A 212 12.80 -5.41 3.14
N PHE A 213 11.94 -6.34 3.57
CA PHE A 213 11.38 -7.45 2.79
C PHE A 213 12.48 -8.40 2.31
N GLN A 214 12.94 -8.28 1.07
CA GLN A 214 14.08 -9.05 0.55
C GLN A 214 15.43 -8.35 0.81
N ALA A 215 15.44 -7.03 1.04
CA ALA A 215 16.65 -6.27 1.39
C ALA A 215 16.96 -6.42 2.89
N THR A 216 17.49 -7.57 3.31
CA THR A 216 17.70 -7.90 4.73
C THR A 216 19.09 -7.54 5.27
N THR A 217 19.91 -6.87 4.46
CA THR A 217 21.28 -6.48 4.81
C THR A 217 21.33 -5.00 5.20
N MET A 218 21.77 -4.68 6.43
CA MET A 218 21.98 -3.29 6.84
C MET A 218 22.98 -2.57 5.94
N LYS A 219 22.67 -1.29 5.65
CA LYS A 219 23.38 -0.44 4.69
C LYS A 219 23.40 -0.99 3.25
N GLY A 220 22.54 -1.96 2.94
CA GLY A 220 22.29 -2.40 1.57
C GLY A 220 21.14 -1.65 0.94
N ILE A 221 21.02 -1.77 -0.38
CA ILE A 221 19.89 -1.24 -1.14
C ILE A 221 19.71 -2.08 -2.41
N ILE A 222 18.46 -2.29 -2.78
CA ILE A 222 18.08 -2.87 -4.07
C ILE A 222 17.46 -1.75 -4.89
N CYS A 223 18.10 -1.35 -5.98
CA CYS A 223 17.75 -0.15 -6.74
C CYS A 223 16.58 -0.33 -7.71
N LYS A 224 16.22 -1.57 -8.03
CA LYS A 224 15.16 -1.89 -8.99
C LYS A 224 14.41 -3.13 -8.57
N THR A 225 13.09 -3.02 -8.42
CA THR A 225 12.22 -4.19 -8.29
C THR A 225 11.39 -4.38 -9.55
N ASP A 226 11.41 -5.59 -10.09
CA ASP A 226 10.55 -6.04 -11.20
C ASP A 226 9.58 -7.12 -10.73
N LYS A 227 8.62 -7.47 -11.61
CA LYS A 227 7.65 -8.53 -11.35
C LYS A 227 6.87 -8.27 -10.06
N LEU A 228 6.47 -7.02 -9.86
CA LEU A 228 5.38 -6.69 -8.95
C LEU A 228 4.15 -7.41 -9.50
N LEU A 229 3.63 -8.39 -8.75
CA LEU A 229 2.58 -9.28 -9.23
C LEU A 229 1.25 -8.53 -9.29
N ALA A 230 0.49 -8.79 -10.36
CA ALA A 230 -0.89 -8.34 -10.47
C ALA A 230 -1.80 -9.24 -9.62
N THR A 231 -2.80 -8.64 -8.95
CA THR A 231 -3.78 -9.38 -8.16
C THR A 231 -5.18 -8.78 -8.29
N THR A 232 -6.20 -9.61 -8.15
CA THR A 232 -7.59 -9.17 -7.95
C THR A 232 -8.22 -9.96 -6.83
N LYS A 233 -8.65 -9.25 -5.79
CA LYS A 233 -9.42 -9.76 -4.65
C LYS A 233 -10.89 -9.49 -4.94
N PHE A 234 -11.74 -10.51 -4.82
CA PHE A 234 -13.16 -10.36 -5.07
C PHE A 234 -13.98 -11.33 -4.25
N ASP A 235 -15.16 -10.86 -3.88
CA ASP A 235 -16.15 -11.62 -3.14
C ASP A 235 -17.27 -12.03 -4.07
N VAL A 236 -17.83 -13.22 -3.85
CA VAL A 236 -18.99 -13.74 -4.57
C VAL A 236 -20.08 -14.07 -3.57
N THR A 237 -21.23 -13.41 -3.67
CA THR A 237 -22.41 -13.69 -2.86
C THR A 237 -23.47 -14.37 -3.72
N LEU A 238 -23.92 -15.55 -3.29
CA LEU A 238 -24.94 -16.35 -3.99
C LEU A 238 -26.25 -16.32 -3.23
N THR A 239 -27.34 -16.09 -3.95
CA THR A 239 -28.72 -16.13 -3.44
C THR A 239 -29.53 -17.15 -4.23
N GLY A 240 -29.81 -18.27 -3.59
CA GLY A 240 -30.70 -19.33 -4.05
C GLY A 240 -32.07 -19.26 -3.40
N LYS A 241 -32.70 -20.43 -3.23
CA LYS A 241 -34.04 -20.56 -2.64
C LYS A 241 -34.05 -21.73 -1.67
N SER A 242 -34.54 -21.46 -0.47
CA SER A 242 -34.66 -22.46 0.60
C SER A 242 -35.80 -23.42 0.30
N ALA A 243 -35.61 -24.69 0.66
CA ALA A 243 -36.64 -25.73 0.64
C ALA A 243 -36.27 -26.84 1.63
N HIS A 244 -37.26 -27.63 2.03
CA HIS A 244 -37.00 -28.82 2.85
C HIS A 244 -36.28 -29.87 2.00
N ALA A 245 -35.14 -30.37 2.48
CA ALA A 245 -34.28 -31.27 1.71
C ALA A 245 -34.98 -32.57 1.26
N ALA A 246 -35.90 -33.11 2.06
CA ALA A 246 -36.71 -34.28 1.70
C ALA A 246 -38.13 -33.97 1.15
N GLY A 247 -38.90 -33.09 1.80
CA GLY A 247 -40.33 -32.91 1.47
C GLY A 247 -40.63 -32.20 0.16
N ALA A 248 -39.74 -31.30 -0.30
CA ALA A 248 -39.92 -30.57 -1.56
C ALA A 248 -38.58 -30.11 -2.17
N PRO A 249 -37.60 -31.01 -2.37
CA PRO A 249 -36.27 -30.64 -2.87
C PRO A 249 -36.31 -29.88 -4.20
N GLN A 250 -37.26 -30.21 -5.08
CA GLN A 250 -37.44 -29.58 -6.39
C GLN A 250 -37.78 -28.09 -6.34
N GLU A 251 -38.19 -27.56 -5.17
CA GLU A 251 -38.56 -26.14 -5.03
C GLU A 251 -37.38 -25.24 -4.64
N GLY A 252 -36.22 -25.83 -4.30
CA GLY A 252 -35.04 -25.12 -3.82
C GLY A 252 -33.95 -24.96 -4.88
N ASN A 253 -33.17 -23.88 -4.73
CA ASN A 253 -31.99 -23.62 -5.55
C ASN A 253 -30.78 -23.58 -4.60
N ASN A 254 -29.92 -24.60 -4.67
CA ASN A 254 -28.91 -24.84 -3.65
C ASN A 254 -27.64 -24.01 -3.86
N ALA A 255 -27.53 -22.89 -3.14
CA ALA A 255 -26.39 -21.99 -3.23
C ALA A 255 -25.08 -22.61 -2.69
N LEU A 256 -25.17 -23.55 -1.74
CA LEU A 256 -23.99 -24.26 -1.22
C LEU A 256 -23.34 -25.10 -2.32
N LEU A 257 -24.14 -25.87 -3.06
CA LEU A 257 -23.61 -26.71 -4.13
C LEU A 257 -23.07 -25.86 -5.28
N ALA A 258 -23.74 -24.74 -5.61
CA ALA A 258 -23.21 -23.78 -6.57
C ALA A 258 -21.83 -23.24 -6.14
N ALA A 259 -21.68 -22.79 -4.89
CA ALA A 259 -20.41 -22.30 -4.36
C ALA A 259 -19.31 -23.39 -4.38
N ALA A 260 -19.62 -24.62 -3.98
CA ALA A 260 -18.68 -25.72 -4.00
C ALA A 260 -18.19 -26.03 -5.43
N GLN A 261 -19.10 -26.06 -6.41
CA GLN A 261 -18.74 -26.29 -7.81
C GLN A 261 -17.95 -25.11 -8.39
N MET A 262 -18.31 -23.86 -8.06
CA MET A 262 -17.51 -22.69 -8.43
C MET A 262 -16.09 -22.81 -7.91
N ALA A 263 -15.91 -23.13 -6.63
CA ALA A 263 -14.59 -23.23 -6.02
C ALA A 263 -13.72 -24.29 -6.72
N LEU A 264 -14.27 -25.47 -6.97
CA LEU A 264 -13.55 -26.53 -7.69
C LEU A 264 -13.20 -26.11 -9.13
N ASN A 265 -14.17 -25.54 -9.86
CA ASN A 265 -13.95 -25.11 -11.25
C ASN A 265 -12.92 -23.97 -11.34
N MET A 266 -12.94 -23.02 -10.41
CA MET A 266 -11.96 -21.93 -10.34
C MET A 266 -10.54 -22.49 -10.18
N HIS A 267 -10.34 -23.44 -9.26
CA HIS A 267 -9.05 -24.11 -9.11
C HIS A 267 -8.68 -25.01 -10.30
N GLY A 268 -9.68 -25.43 -11.09
CA GLY A 268 -9.50 -26.17 -12.35
C GLY A 268 -9.14 -25.32 -13.57
N ILE A 269 -9.10 -23.98 -13.46
CA ILE A 269 -8.71 -23.11 -14.57
C ILE A 269 -7.29 -23.51 -15.05
N THR A 270 -7.15 -23.77 -16.36
CA THR A 270 -5.86 -24.09 -16.97
C THR A 270 -4.88 -22.93 -16.82
N ARG A 271 -3.63 -23.23 -16.45
CA ARG A 271 -2.58 -22.21 -16.32
C ARG A 271 -2.21 -21.64 -17.68
N ASN A 272 -1.95 -20.34 -17.73
CA ASN A 272 -1.53 -19.67 -18.96
C ASN A 272 -0.07 -20.01 -19.31
N ALA A 273 0.22 -20.33 -20.57
CA ALA A 273 1.58 -20.67 -21.01
C ALA A 273 2.55 -19.46 -21.01
N LYS A 274 2.03 -18.23 -21.00
CA LYS A 274 2.83 -17.00 -21.05
C LYS A 274 3.44 -16.60 -19.70
N GLY A 275 3.04 -17.23 -18.60
CA GLY A 275 3.59 -16.92 -17.28
C GLY A 275 2.79 -17.51 -16.12
N VAL A 276 3.30 -17.29 -14.91
CA VAL A 276 2.72 -17.84 -13.69
C VAL A 276 1.40 -17.13 -13.37
N THR A 277 0.39 -17.94 -13.07
CA THR A 277 -0.93 -17.51 -12.63
C THR A 277 -1.35 -18.28 -11.38
N ARG A 278 -2.18 -17.67 -10.54
CA ARG A 278 -2.74 -18.25 -9.32
C ARG A 278 -4.22 -17.91 -9.21
N ILE A 279 -4.95 -18.76 -8.50
CA ILE A 279 -6.30 -18.54 -8.00
C ILE A 279 -6.35 -19.17 -6.63
N ASN A 280 -6.98 -18.49 -5.69
CA ASN A 280 -7.28 -19.02 -4.38
C ASN A 280 -8.72 -18.67 -4.01
N VAL A 281 -9.45 -19.66 -3.49
CA VAL A 281 -10.74 -19.47 -2.81
C VAL A 281 -10.44 -19.61 -1.33
N GLY A 282 -10.16 -18.49 -0.68
CA GLY A 282 -9.66 -18.48 0.69
C GLY A 282 -10.75 -18.70 1.74
N VAL A 283 -11.99 -18.34 1.41
CA VAL A 283 -13.15 -18.51 2.29
C VAL A 283 -14.33 -19.04 1.50
N LEU A 284 -15.02 -20.03 2.04
CA LEU A 284 -16.34 -20.48 1.58
C LEU A 284 -17.25 -20.68 2.79
N LYS A 285 -18.40 -19.99 2.80
CA LYS A 285 -19.44 -20.12 3.84
C LYS A 285 -20.79 -20.33 3.17
N ALA A 286 -21.58 -21.31 3.60
CA ALA A 286 -22.88 -21.57 2.99
C ALA A 286 -23.82 -22.35 3.91
N GLY A 287 -25.12 -22.02 3.83
CA GLY A 287 -26.18 -22.68 4.60
C GLY A 287 -26.14 -22.41 6.11
N GLU A 288 -27.20 -22.84 6.78
CA GLU A 288 -27.37 -22.66 8.24
C GLU A 288 -27.92 -23.93 8.90
N GLY A 289 -28.87 -24.61 8.26
CA GLY A 289 -29.55 -25.79 8.77
C GLY A 289 -29.21 -27.08 8.02
N ARG A 290 -29.05 -28.19 8.74
CA ARG A 290 -28.70 -29.51 8.18
C ARG A 290 -29.75 -30.05 7.19
N ASN A 291 -31.03 -29.79 7.44
CA ASN A 291 -32.16 -30.35 6.68
C ASN A 291 -32.80 -29.35 5.69
N VAL A 292 -32.11 -28.24 5.42
CA VAL A 292 -32.59 -27.15 4.58
C VAL A 292 -31.68 -27.02 3.36
N ILE A 293 -32.27 -26.90 2.16
CA ILE A 293 -31.51 -26.52 0.95
C ILE A 293 -30.98 -25.11 1.15
N ALA A 294 -29.66 -24.95 1.13
CA ALA A 294 -29.00 -23.69 1.47
C ALA A 294 -29.39 -22.57 0.49
N PRO A 295 -30.06 -21.50 0.94
CA PRO A 295 -30.43 -20.36 0.08
C PRO A 295 -29.28 -19.36 -0.10
N ASN A 296 -28.18 -19.50 0.63
CA ASN A 296 -27.11 -18.51 0.69
C ASN A 296 -25.73 -19.18 0.67
N ALA A 297 -24.80 -18.55 -0.05
CA ALA A 297 -23.38 -18.86 0.03
C ALA A 297 -22.53 -17.62 -0.23
N TYR A 298 -21.31 -17.63 0.28
CA TYR A 298 -20.32 -16.58 0.14
C TYR A 298 -18.95 -17.19 -0.14
N LEU A 299 -18.23 -16.62 -1.10
CA LEU A 299 -16.82 -16.93 -1.39
C LEU A 299 -15.98 -15.66 -1.31
N ALA A 300 -14.79 -15.75 -0.71
CA ALA A 300 -13.75 -14.73 -0.83
C ALA A 300 -12.59 -15.30 -1.65
N CYS A 301 -12.29 -14.66 -2.78
CA CYS A 301 -11.39 -15.16 -3.81
C CYS A 301 -10.28 -14.18 -4.12
N GLU A 302 -9.16 -14.70 -4.61
CA GLU A 302 -8.02 -13.92 -5.09
C GLU A 302 -7.44 -14.57 -6.35
N THR A 303 -7.25 -13.80 -7.42
CA THR A 303 -6.40 -14.18 -8.57
C THR A 303 -5.06 -13.50 -8.49
N ARG A 304 -4.01 -14.12 -9.04
CA ARG A 304 -2.74 -13.45 -9.33
C ARG A 304 -2.21 -13.80 -10.71
N GLY A 305 -1.43 -12.88 -11.27
CA GLY A 305 -0.66 -13.09 -12.49
C GLY A 305 0.69 -12.38 -12.41
N GLU A 306 1.71 -12.93 -13.06
CA GLU A 306 3.00 -12.25 -13.23
C GLU A 306 2.88 -10.94 -13.97
N THR A 307 1.88 -10.81 -14.84
CA THR A 307 1.53 -9.57 -15.52
C THR A 307 0.06 -9.23 -15.28
N THR A 308 -0.31 -7.98 -15.56
CA THR A 308 -1.70 -7.52 -15.50
C THR A 308 -2.61 -8.37 -16.40
N GLU A 309 -2.19 -8.67 -17.63
CA GLU A 309 -2.98 -9.45 -18.60
C GLU A 309 -3.18 -10.90 -18.13
N LEU A 310 -2.19 -11.48 -17.45
CA LEU A 310 -2.28 -12.82 -16.89
C LEU A 310 -3.26 -12.88 -15.72
N ASN A 311 -3.29 -11.85 -14.88
CA ASN A 311 -4.27 -11.73 -13.81
C ASN A 311 -5.68 -11.48 -14.35
N GLU A 312 -5.82 -10.62 -15.36
CA GLU A 312 -7.11 -10.37 -16.04
C GLU A 312 -7.64 -11.63 -16.71
N PHE A 313 -6.78 -12.42 -17.37
CA PHE A 313 -7.15 -13.74 -17.88
C PHE A 313 -7.77 -14.60 -16.78
N MET A 314 -7.10 -14.71 -15.64
CA MET A 314 -7.58 -15.50 -14.50
C MET A 314 -8.92 -15.00 -13.97
N LYS A 315 -9.06 -13.68 -13.80
CA LYS A 315 -10.30 -13.07 -13.31
C LYS A 315 -11.47 -13.28 -14.29
N ASN A 316 -11.21 -13.14 -15.59
CA ASN A 316 -12.21 -13.37 -16.63
C ASN A 316 -12.68 -14.82 -16.68
N GLU A 317 -11.79 -15.80 -16.49
CA GLU A 317 -12.18 -17.21 -16.40
C GLU A 317 -13.01 -17.48 -15.13
N CYS A 318 -12.67 -16.87 -13.99
CA CYS A 318 -13.48 -16.93 -12.79
C CYS A 318 -14.90 -16.37 -13.02
N ASP A 319 -15.02 -15.24 -13.72
CA ASP A 319 -16.32 -14.62 -14.02
C ASP A 319 -17.20 -15.49 -14.91
N LYS A 320 -16.61 -16.16 -15.91
CA LYS A 320 -17.31 -17.15 -16.74
C LYS A 320 -17.82 -18.33 -15.90
N ILE A 321 -16.99 -18.84 -14.97
CA ILE A 321 -17.37 -19.93 -14.07
C ILE A 321 -18.51 -19.52 -13.14
N ILE A 322 -18.42 -18.34 -12.52
CA ILE A 322 -19.46 -17.82 -11.63
C ILE A 322 -20.77 -17.74 -12.39
N LYS A 323 -20.77 -17.11 -13.56
CA LYS A 323 -21.97 -17.00 -14.40
C LYS A 323 -22.55 -18.36 -14.77
N GLY A 324 -21.73 -19.25 -15.32
CA GLY A 324 -22.19 -20.56 -15.81
C GLY A 324 -22.69 -21.47 -14.69
N VAL A 325 -22.00 -21.51 -13.55
CA VAL A 325 -22.45 -22.32 -12.40
C VAL A 325 -23.72 -21.72 -11.78
N SER A 326 -23.83 -20.40 -11.70
CA SER A 326 -25.07 -19.75 -11.25
C SER A 326 -26.27 -20.13 -12.11
N GLU A 327 -26.09 -20.20 -13.43
CA GLU A 327 -27.13 -20.65 -14.37
C GLU A 327 -27.51 -22.13 -14.15
N ILE A 328 -26.53 -23.03 -13.96
CA ILE A 328 -26.77 -24.48 -13.70
C ILE A 328 -27.67 -24.69 -12.46
N TYR A 329 -27.41 -23.94 -11.39
CA TYR A 329 -28.15 -24.09 -10.12
C TYR A 329 -29.35 -23.15 -9.98
N GLY A 330 -29.60 -22.29 -10.96
CA GLY A 330 -30.66 -21.29 -10.90
C GLY A 330 -30.51 -20.30 -9.73
N VAL A 331 -29.28 -19.98 -9.33
CA VAL A 331 -29.00 -19.04 -8.23
C VAL A 331 -28.63 -17.66 -8.78
N LYS A 332 -29.02 -16.61 -8.08
CA LYS A 332 -28.52 -15.26 -8.34
C LYS A 332 -27.12 -15.10 -7.76
N TYR A 333 -26.31 -14.22 -8.33
CA TYR A 333 -24.98 -13.91 -7.83
C TYR A 333 -24.70 -12.42 -7.88
N GLU A 334 -23.83 -11.98 -6.99
CA GLU A 334 -23.18 -10.67 -6.99
C GLU A 334 -21.67 -10.89 -6.87
N VAL A 335 -20.88 -10.19 -7.69
CA VAL A 335 -19.42 -10.17 -7.58
C VAL A 335 -18.99 -8.77 -7.18
N LYS A 336 -18.24 -8.66 -6.08
CA LYS A 336 -17.69 -7.39 -5.60
C LYS A 336 -16.17 -7.45 -5.58
N VAL A 337 -15.51 -6.56 -6.32
CA VAL A 337 -14.05 -6.40 -6.23
C VAL A 337 -13.71 -5.70 -4.90
N THR A 338 -12.85 -6.33 -4.11
CA THR A 338 -12.50 -5.92 -2.75
C THR A 338 -11.05 -5.44 -2.63
N GLY A 339 -10.26 -5.55 -3.69
CA GLY A 339 -8.90 -5.05 -3.82
C GLY A 339 -8.29 -5.52 -5.13
N GLY A 340 -7.20 -4.90 -5.54
CA GLY A 340 -6.40 -5.35 -6.66
C GLY A 340 -5.37 -4.32 -7.08
N THR A 341 -4.33 -4.79 -7.74
CA THR A 341 -3.33 -3.93 -8.36
C THR A 341 -2.89 -4.50 -9.70
N SER A 342 -2.47 -3.60 -10.57
CA SER A 342 -1.71 -3.92 -11.78
C SER A 342 -0.36 -4.54 -11.41
N GLY A 343 0.22 -5.29 -12.34
CA GLY A 343 1.63 -5.62 -12.25
C GLY A 343 2.48 -4.41 -12.60
N GLY A 344 3.78 -4.45 -12.29
CA GLY A 344 4.68 -3.34 -12.53
C GLY A 344 6.14 -3.76 -12.66
N ASP A 345 6.82 -3.10 -13.59
CA ASP A 345 8.27 -3.22 -13.79
C ASP A 345 8.89 -1.82 -13.74
N SER A 346 9.99 -1.72 -12.99
CA SER A 346 10.65 -0.45 -12.75
C SER A 346 11.42 0.04 -13.99
N ASP A 347 11.32 1.33 -14.31
CA ASP A 347 12.15 1.95 -15.33
C ASP A 347 13.63 1.94 -14.93
N TYR A 348 14.47 1.43 -15.83
CA TYR A 348 15.92 1.39 -15.64
C TYR A 348 16.53 2.77 -15.36
N GLU A 349 15.99 3.82 -15.97
CA GLU A 349 16.44 5.19 -15.77
C GLU A 349 16.34 5.63 -14.30
N VAL A 350 15.21 5.34 -13.65
CA VAL A 350 14.98 5.71 -12.25
C VAL A 350 15.79 4.80 -11.31
N ALA A 351 15.94 3.52 -11.65
CA ALA A 351 16.85 2.63 -10.94
C ALA A 351 18.30 3.14 -10.97
N GLN A 352 18.78 3.65 -12.11
CA GLN A 352 20.11 4.23 -12.23
C GLN A 352 20.28 5.49 -11.37
N ILE A 353 19.22 6.29 -11.25
CA ILE A 353 19.19 7.45 -10.33
C ILE A 353 19.34 6.97 -8.88
N TYR A 354 18.63 5.92 -8.47
CA TYR A 354 18.78 5.34 -7.14
C TYR A 354 20.17 4.77 -6.90
N GLU A 355 20.74 4.03 -7.86
CA GLU A 355 22.09 3.48 -7.75
C GLU A 355 23.13 4.59 -7.58
N ASN A 356 23.02 5.67 -8.37
CA ASN A 356 23.92 6.81 -8.27
C ASN A 356 23.75 7.59 -6.95
N ALA A 357 22.52 7.72 -6.45
CA ALA A 357 22.23 8.30 -5.15
C ALA A 357 22.83 7.45 -4.02
N ALA A 358 22.66 6.12 -4.10
CA ALA A 358 23.20 5.16 -3.16
C ALA A 358 24.73 5.19 -3.08
N LYS A 359 25.42 5.20 -4.24
CA LYS A 359 26.89 5.28 -4.32
C LYS A 359 27.47 6.55 -3.67
N GLN A 360 26.68 7.61 -3.57
CA GLN A 360 27.08 8.87 -2.95
C GLN A 360 26.63 8.98 -1.49
N SER A 361 25.83 8.04 -1.00
CA SER A 361 25.29 8.06 0.35
C SER A 361 26.30 7.49 1.34
N PRO A 362 26.64 8.19 2.44
CA PRO A 362 27.48 7.64 3.50
C PRO A 362 26.76 6.57 4.33
N PHE A 363 25.46 6.35 4.11
CA PHE A 363 24.63 5.39 4.83
C PHE A 363 24.49 4.05 4.10
N ILE A 364 25.00 3.96 2.87
CA ILE A 364 25.01 2.75 2.04
C ILE A 364 26.45 2.31 1.81
N ASP A 365 26.72 1.01 1.96
CA ASP A 365 28.02 0.45 1.59
C ASP A 365 27.99 0.05 0.10
N ASN A 366 28.97 0.50 -0.68
CA ASN A 366 28.98 0.31 -2.14
C ASN A 366 28.96 -1.16 -2.59
N ASP A 367 29.51 -2.06 -1.78
CA ASP A 367 29.53 -3.51 -2.01
C ASP A 367 28.18 -4.19 -1.71
N LYS A 368 27.21 -3.45 -1.17
CA LYS A 368 25.85 -3.92 -0.84
C LYS A 368 24.76 -3.28 -1.69
N ILE A 369 25.15 -2.64 -2.80
CA ILE A 369 24.23 -2.10 -3.79
C ILE A 369 23.90 -3.23 -4.76
N GLU A 370 22.63 -3.61 -4.81
CA GLU A 370 22.09 -4.57 -5.76
C GLU A 370 21.27 -3.84 -6.82
N ASN A 371 21.56 -4.11 -8.08
CA ASN A 371 20.93 -3.37 -9.19
C ASN A 371 19.48 -3.75 -9.39
N GLU A 372 19.15 -5.03 -9.30
CA GLU A 372 17.80 -5.52 -9.58
C GLU A 372 17.42 -6.76 -8.77
N LEU A 373 16.12 -6.91 -8.57
CA LEU A 373 15.53 -8.07 -7.93
C LEU A 373 14.12 -8.33 -8.47
N SER A 374 13.73 -9.60 -8.56
CA SER A 374 12.34 -10.00 -8.74
C SER A 374 11.61 -9.92 -7.39
N PHE A 375 10.66 -8.99 -7.27
CA PHE A 375 9.92 -8.75 -6.02
C PHE A 375 9.07 -9.97 -5.61
N GLY A 376 8.34 -10.57 -6.55
CA GLY A 376 7.59 -11.80 -6.32
C GLY A 376 6.41 -11.67 -5.34
N ALA A 377 6.03 -10.45 -4.98
CA ALA A 377 4.86 -10.11 -4.16
C ALA A 377 3.99 -9.04 -4.85
N CYS A 378 2.84 -8.74 -4.26
CA CYS A 378 1.93 -7.69 -4.72
C CYS A 378 2.21 -6.41 -3.92
N GLU A 379 2.17 -5.26 -4.57
CA GLU A 379 2.31 -3.94 -3.95
C GLU A 379 1.55 -2.97 -4.89
N ASP A 380 0.63 -2.18 -4.34
CA ASP A 380 -0.26 -1.35 -5.15
C ASP A 380 0.38 -0.06 -5.68
N PHE A 381 1.61 0.26 -5.29
CA PHE A 381 2.46 1.21 -5.99
C PHE A 381 2.58 0.88 -7.49
N ALA A 382 2.53 -0.41 -7.87
CA ALA A 382 2.53 -0.83 -9.27
C ALA A 382 1.39 -0.19 -10.09
N HIS A 383 0.25 0.09 -9.45
CA HIS A 383 -0.86 0.80 -10.10
C HIS A 383 -0.51 2.25 -10.43
N PHE A 384 0.12 2.98 -9.51
CA PHE A 384 0.62 4.33 -9.77
C PHE A 384 1.75 4.34 -10.80
N MET A 385 2.69 3.39 -10.69
CA MET A 385 3.80 3.20 -11.62
C MET A 385 3.27 3.06 -13.05
N HIS A 386 2.32 2.16 -13.27
CA HIS A 386 1.69 1.93 -14.57
C HIS A 386 0.97 3.19 -15.09
N ALA A 387 0.22 3.90 -14.24
CA ALA A 387 -0.45 5.15 -14.63
C ALA A 387 0.55 6.25 -15.06
N VAL A 388 1.66 6.40 -14.34
CA VAL A 388 2.73 7.36 -14.66
C VAL A 388 3.45 6.97 -15.95
N GLN A 389 3.79 5.69 -16.13
CA GLN A 389 4.44 5.20 -17.34
C GLN A 389 3.57 5.37 -18.59
N ASN A 390 2.26 5.11 -18.48
CA ASN A 390 1.32 5.27 -19.60
C ASN A 390 1.14 6.72 -20.08
N GLN A 391 1.35 7.71 -19.20
CA GLN A 391 1.36 9.12 -19.59
C GLN A 391 2.75 9.63 -20.02
N GLY A 392 3.74 8.73 -20.14
CA GLY A 392 5.10 9.03 -20.58
C GLY A 392 6.09 9.42 -19.48
N GLY A 393 5.69 9.33 -18.21
CA GLY A 393 6.58 9.50 -17.06
C GLY A 393 7.41 8.24 -16.79
N LYS A 394 8.26 8.31 -15.76
CA LYS A 394 9.18 7.26 -15.34
C LYS A 394 8.98 6.89 -13.88
N SER A 395 9.12 5.62 -13.54
CA SER A 395 8.90 5.18 -12.16
C SER A 395 9.77 3.98 -11.78
N SER A 396 10.27 3.95 -10.55
CA SER A 396 10.94 2.77 -10.00
C SER A 396 10.66 2.64 -8.50
N TYR A 397 10.69 1.40 -8.05
CA TYR A 397 10.51 1.02 -6.67
C TYR A 397 11.80 0.38 -6.14
N LEU A 398 12.36 0.96 -5.09
CA LEU A 398 13.60 0.49 -4.44
C LEU A 398 13.28 -0.32 -3.16
N MET A 399 14.30 -0.97 -2.61
CA MET A 399 14.22 -1.57 -1.28
C MET A 399 15.42 -1.15 -0.43
N ILE A 400 15.17 -0.53 0.72
CA ILE A 400 16.19 -0.11 1.67
C ILE A 400 16.55 -1.26 2.59
N GLY A 401 17.83 -1.60 2.64
CA GLY A 401 18.35 -2.70 3.44
C GLY A 401 18.24 -2.47 4.94
N THR A 402 17.72 -3.45 5.66
CA THR A 402 17.65 -3.44 7.13
C THR A 402 17.80 -4.81 7.75
N THR A 403 18.35 -4.89 8.95
CA THR A 403 18.22 -6.09 9.79
C THR A 403 16.78 -6.19 10.27
N LEU A 404 16.14 -7.34 10.05
CA LEU A 404 14.78 -7.62 10.53
C LEU A 404 14.82 -8.51 11.77
N LYS A 405 14.01 -8.17 12.78
CA LYS A 405 13.82 -9.03 13.95
C LYS A 405 12.95 -10.25 13.65
N SER A 406 11.98 -10.07 12.76
CA SER A 406 11.10 -11.10 12.22
C SER A 406 10.62 -10.64 10.83
N GLY A 407 10.09 -11.57 10.03
CA GLY A 407 9.56 -11.21 8.72
C GLY A 407 8.36 -10.27 8.82
N HIS A 408 8.06 -9.59 7.71
CA HIS A 408 6.87 -8.75 7.58
C HIS A 408 5.61 -9.53 7.95
N HIS A 409 4.65 -8.82 8.56
CA HIS A 409 3.35 -9.32 9.04
C HIS A 409 3.46 -10.27 10.26
N SER A 410 4.65 -10.43 10.83
CA SER A 410 4.83 -11.10 12.12
C SER A 410 4.46 -10.19 13.29
N SER A 411 3.90 -10.76 14.36
CA SER A 411 3.70 -10.04 15.63
C SER A 411 4.99 -9.58 16.30
N LYS A 412 6.14 -10.13 15.87
CA LYS A 412 7.49 -9.79 16.34
C LYS A 412 8.27 -8.96 15.31
N PHE A 413 7.62 -8.44 14.27
CA PHE A 413 8.26 -7.58 13.28
C PHE A 413 8.87 -6.36 13.96
N ASP A 414 10.11 -6.06 13.62
CA ASP A 414 10.80 -4.82 13.93
C ASP A 414 12.03 -4.72 13.02
N PHE A 415 12.53 -3.52 12.80
CA PHE A 415 13.66 -3.23 11.94
C PHE A 415 14.60 -2.20 12.57
N ASP A 416 15.85 -2.20 12.10
CA ASP A 416 16.90 -1.28 12.55
C ASP A 416 16.62 0.14 12.05
N GLU A 417 16.45 1.08 12.97
CA GLU A 417 16.06 2.47 12.70
C GLU A 417 17.11 3.25 11.92
N ASP A 418 18.36 2.79 11.87
CA ASP A 418 19.41 3.46 11.08
C ASP A 418 19.15 3.36 9.56
N SER A 419 18.35 2.39 9.12
CA SER A 419 17.88 2.29 7.73
C SER A 419 17.06 3.51 7.28
N LEU A 420 16.41 4.22 8.21
CA LEU A 420 15.65 5.44 7.91
C LEU A 420 16.56 6.54 7.34
N LEU A 421 17.78 6.66 7.86
CA LEU A 421 18.76 7.66 7.42
C LEU A 421 19.15 7.42 5.96
N ALA A 422 19.37 6.15 5.59
CA ALA A 422 19.68 5.75 4.23
C ALA A 422 18.53 6.07 3.27
N GLY A 423 17.30 5.70 3.63
CA GLY A 423 16.12 5.99 2.82
C GLY A 423 15.94 7.49 2.56
N ILE A 424 16.03 8.32 3.60
CA ILE A 424 15.90 9.78 3.49
C ILE A 424 16.99 10.35 2.56
N ASP A 425 18.24 9.96 2.77
CA ASP A 425 19.38 10.47 2.00
C ASP A 425 19.28 10.09 0.52
N VAL A 426 18.93 8.83 0.22
CA VAL A 426 18.77 8.33 -1.16
C VAL A 426 17.62 9.07 -1.87
N PHE A 427 16.45 9.25 -1.24
CA PHE A 427 15.36 9.98 -1.88
C PHE A 427 15.70 11.45 -2.14
N VAL A 428 16.35 12.14 -1.19
CA VAL A 428 16.76 13.54 -1.38
C VAL A 428 17.81 13.68 -2.47
N ARG A 429 18.77 12.74 -2.55
CA ARG A 429 19.78 12.69 -3.63
C ARG A 429 19.16 12.39 -4.99
N SER A 430 18.17 11.50 -5.03
CA SER A 430 17.41 11.17 -6.24
C SER A 430 16.63 12.38 -6.76
N ALA A 431 15.95 13.10 -5.86
CA ALA A 431 15.29 14.37 -6.16
C ALA A 431 16.28 15.35 -6.80
N TYR A 432 17.45 15.53 -6.17
CA TYR A 432 18.47 16.44 -6.65
C TYR A 432 19.03 16.04 -8.02
N ALA A 433 19.22 14.74 -8.27
CA ALA A 433 19.69 14.22 -9.54
C ALA A 433 18.70 14.48 -10.68
N ILE A 434 17.40 14.24 -10.45
CA ILE A 434 16.34 14.46 -11.44
C ILE A 434 16.17 15.95 -11.77
N ASN A 435 16.39 16.84 -10.79
CA ASN A 435 16.19 18.28 -10.98
C ASN A 435 17.42 19.04 -11.48
N LYS A 436 18.58 18.37 -11.65
CA LYS A 436 19.76 18.98 -12.27
C LYS A 436 19.59 19.04 -13.79
N ASP A 437 19.99 20.16 -14.41
CA ASP A 437 19.95 20.28 -15.88
C ASP A 437 20.84 19.19 -16.50
N GLU A 438 20.33 18.50 -17.53
CA GLU A 438 21.13 17.60 -18.39
C GLU A 438 22.24 18.34 -19.18
N ASN A 439 22.26 19.68 -19.12
CA ASN A 439 23.14 20.54 -19.91
C ASN A 439 24.27 21.23 -19.11
N LYS A 440 24.69 20.71 -17.95
CA LYS A 440 25.87 21.22 -17.23
C LYS A 440 26.72 20.15 -16.57
#